data_AF-E7A0D1-F1
#
_entry.id   AF-E7A0D1-F1
#
_cell.length_a   1.000
_cell.length_b   1.000
_cell.length_c   1.000
_cell.angle_alpha   90.00
_cell.angle_beta   90.00
_cell.angle_gamma   90.00
#
_symmetry.space_group_name_H-M   'P 1'
#
loop_
_entity.id
_entity.type
_entity.pdbx_description
1 polymer ?
#
loop_
_entity_poly.entity_id
_entity_poly.type
_entity_poly.pdbx_seq_one_letter_code
_entity_poly.pdbx_strand_id
1 'polypeptide(L)'
;MTTDETPYVLWKATFTLPLDEATNPLYEVCRMPHLVRTPSEASIYTLLIDLDRRNDAITFSPYIKVVPDKIHLVHAQLQRIRGYVGFVQIQEEPGDPFDEPQNPTILSFANFEPSWLRPFNVIGKVSDVKGLQKDVTGWFWTFNLFDAQGHAVHVWFYTENEDGMEEGEELPNVNEGDLALCVNVTPNLEEGIRIGKRSELLIFRE
;
A
#
# COMPACT_ATOMS: atom_id res chain seq x y z
N MET A 1 6.19 7.28 32.23
CA MET A 1 7.21 7.43 31.18
C MET A 1 6.50 8.07 30.01
N THR A 2 6.69 9.37 29.81
CA THR A 2 6.18 10.10 28.64
C THR A 2 7.17 9.84 27.51
N THR A 3 6.78 9.02 26.54
CA THR A 3 7.44 9.07 25.24
C THR A 3 7.20 10.49 24.72
N ASP A 4 8.27 11.27 24.53
CA ASP A 4 8.22 12.55 23.82
C ASP A 4 7.87 12.25 22.35
N GLU A 5 6.61 11.91 22.09
CA GLU A 5 6.08 11.86 20.74
C GLU A 5 6.08 13.30 20.23
N THR A 6 6.80 13.54 19.14
CA THR A 6 6.77 14.85 18.48
C THR A 6 5.33 15.11 18.05
N PRO A 7 4.68 16.18 18.54
CA PRO A 7 3.28 16.43 18.21
C PRO A 7 3.15 16.61 16.70
N TYR A 8 2.15 15.95 16.12
CA TYR A 8 1.85 16.02 14.69
C TYR A 8 0.37 16.27 14.46
N VAL A 9 0.09 16.80 13.27
CA VAL A 9 -1.25 16.91 12.72
C VAL A 9 -1.31 16.07 11.46
N LEU A 10 -2.39 15.32 11.27
CA LEU A 10 -2.61 14.55 10.05
C LEU A 10 -3.09 15.45 8.92
N TRP A 11 -2.43 15.31 7.78
CA TRP A 11 -2.81 15.92 6.52
C TRP A 11 -2.92 14.86 5.44
N LYS A 12 -3.88 15.01 4.53
CA LYS A 12 -4.04 14.15 3.36
C LYS A 12 -3.49 14.85 2.13
N ALA A 13 -2.43 14.29 1.55
CA ALA A 13 -2.03 14.66 0.18
C ALA A 13 -2.79 13.78 -0.81
N THR A 14 -2.99 14.25 -2.04
CA THR A 14 -3.64 13.51 -3.11
C THR A 14 -2.76 13.58 -4.36
N PHE A 15 -2.47 12.42 -4.93
CA PHE A 15 -1.77 12.27 -6.20
C PHE A 15 -2.62 11.43 -7.15
N THR A 16 -2.89 11.94 -8.35
CA THR A 16 -3.60 11.19 -9.39
C THR A 16 -2.67 11.05 -10.59
N LEU A 17 -2.47 9.82 -11.03
CA LEU A 17 -1.62 9.46 -12.15
C LEU A 17 -2.41 8.59 -13.14
N PRO A 18 -2.15 8.70 -14.45
CA PRO A 18 -2.54 7.68 -15.42
C PRO A 18 -1.99 6.30 -15.02
N LEU A 19 -2.69 5.20 -15.34
CA LEU A 19 -2.24 3.85 -14.98
C LEU A 19 -0.94 3.45 -15.68
N ASP A 20 -0.74 3.87 -16.92
CA ASP A 20 0.48 3.61 -17.71
C ASP A 20 1.70 4.41 -17.23
N GLU A 21 1.47 5.48 -16.47
CA GLU A 21 2.51 6.33 -15.87
C GLU A 21 2.61 6.15 -14.35
N ALA A 22 1.89 5.19 -13.78
CA ALA A 22 1.78 5.03 -12.34
C ALA A 22 3.13 4.66 -11.72
N THR A 23 3.72 5.62 -11.01
CA THR A 23 4.88 5.41 -10.13
C THR A 23 4.43 5.50 -8.69
N ASN A 24 5.11 4.83 -7.76
CA ASN A 24 4.80 4.94 -6.33
C ASN A 24 5.22 6.32 -5.75
N PRO A 25 4.30 7.27 -5.53
CA PRO A 25 4.67 8.60 -5.05
C PRO A 25 5.10 8.59 -3.56
N LEU A 26 4.83 7.49 -2.84
CA LEU A 26 5.14 7.37 -1.42
C LEU A 26 6.64 7.40 -1.16
N TYR A 27 7.46 6.96 -2.12
CA TYR A 27 8.91 6.98 -1.97
C TYR A 27 9.45 8.40 -1.78
N GLU A 28 8.93 9.35 -2.56
CA GLU A 28 9.30 10.76 -2.45
C GLU A 28 8.75 11.37 -1.17
N VAL A 29 7.49 11.04 -0.79
CA VAL A 29 6.87 11.49 0.46
C VAL A 29 7.67 11.02 1.68
N CYS A 30 8.04 9.75 1.75
CA CYS A 30 8.82 9.16 2.83
C CYS A 30 10.23 9.76 2.98
N ARG A 31 10.69 10.57 2.00
CA ARG A 31 12.00 11.23 1.99
C ARG A 31 11.95 12.73 2.32
N MET A 32 10.76 13.33 2.42
CA MET A 32 10.60 14.74 2.77
C MET A 32 11.13 15.10 4.16
N PRO A 33 12.07 16.06 4.29
CA PRO A 33 12.39 16.63 5.60
C PRO A 33 11.14 17.28 6.22
N HIS A 34 11.07 17.29 7.55
CA HIS A 34 9.99 17.90 8.35
C HIS A 34 8.69 17.08 8.51
N LEU A 35 8.70 15.83 8.08
CA LEU A 35 7.75 14.83 8.56
C LEU A 35 8.20 14.27 9.91
N VAL A 36 7.26 13.81 10.73
CA VAL A 36 7.62 13.06 11.94
C VAL A 36 8.26 11.74 11.53
N ARG A 37 9.50 11.52 11.99
CA ARG A 37 10.26 10.29 11.80
C ARG A 37 10.90 9.93 13.11
N THR A 38 10.38 8.90 13.76
CA THR A 38 11.08 8.22 14.84
C THR A 38 11.48 6.83 14.35
N PRO A 39 12.53 6.20 14.92
CA PRO A 39 12.89 4.83 14.57
C PRO A 39 11.74 3.82 14.71
N SER A 40 10.72 4.15 15.51
CA SER A 40 9.53 3.33 15.77
C SER A 40 8.29 3.72 14.96
N GLU A 41 8.30 4.81 14.17
CA GLU A 41 7.10 5.30 13.48
C GLU A 41 7.34 5.73 12.04
N ALA A 42 6.42 5.30 11.16
CA ALA A 42 6.33 5.80 9.80
C ALA A 42 5.78 7.25 9.76
N SER A 43 6.31 8.06 8.84
CA SER A 43 5.78 9.41 8.53
C SER A 43 4.42 9.37 7.84
N ILE A 44 4.13 8.27 7.14
CA ILE A 44 2.82 8.01 6.56
C ILE A 44 2.04 7.23 7.60
N TYR A 45 0.94 7.82 8.07
CA TYR A 45 0.03 7.18 9.00
C TYR A 45 -0.76 6.07 8.30
N THR A 46 -1.34 6.38 7.14
CA THR A 46 -2.04 5.42 6.29
C THR A 46 -2.05 5.95 4.86
N LEU A 47 -2.45 5.10 3.92
CA LEU A 47 -2.61 5.47 2.52
C LEU A 47 -3.92 4.92 2.00
N LEU A 48 -4.71 5.79 1.37
CA LEU A 48 -5.86 5.40 0.56
C LEU A 48 -5.46 5.27 -0.89
N ILE A 49 -5.97 4.24 -1.56
CA ILE A 49 -5.78 4.04 -2.99
C ILE A 49 -7.14 3.87 -3.63
N ASP A 50 -7.38 4.60 -4.71
CA ASP A 50 -8.58 4.51 -5.54
C ASP A 50 -8.18 4.24 -6.99
N LEU A 51 -8.88 3.29 -7.63
CA LEU A 51 -8.61 2.85 -8.99
C LEU A 51 -9.81 3.19 -9.89
N ASP A 52 -9.65 4.17 -10.77
CA ASP A 52 -10.67 4.56 -11.73
C ASP A 52 -10.37 3.96 -13.10
N ARG A 53 -10.90 2.77 -13.34
CA ARG A 53 -10.77 2.06 -14.62
C ARG A 53 -11.48 2.76 -15.79
N ARG A 54 -12.44 3.66 -15.53
CA ARG A 54 -13.14 4.37 -16.62
C ARG A 54 -12.26 5.48 -17.19
N ASN A 55 -11.47 6.09 -16.32
CA ASN A 55 -10.56 7.18 -16.67
C ASN A 55 -9.09 6.74 -16.74
N ASP A 56 -8.83 5.44 -16.63
CA ASP A 56 -7.48 4.84 -16.65
C ASP A 56 -6.51 5.54 -15.68
N ALA A 57 -6.97 5.77 -14.44
CA ALA A 57 -6.23 6.53 -13.44
C ALA A 57 -6.17 5.81 -12.09
N ILE A 58 -5.08 6.06 -11.37
CA ILE A 58 -4.89 5.66 -9.97
C ILE A 58 -4.70 6.90 -9.11
N THR A 59 -5.38 6.93 -7.97
CA THR A 59 -5.25 8.00 -6.98
C THR A 59 -4.63 7.46 -5.70
N PHE A 60 -3.48 8.01 -5.31
CA PHE A 60 -2.83 7.77 -4.03
C PHE A 60 -3.13 8.93 -3.09
N SER A 61 -3.71 8.66 -1.93
CA SER A 61 -3.97 9.66 -0.92
C SER A 61 -3.33 9.33 0.43
N PRO A 62 -2.01 9.57 0.61
CA PRO A 62 -1.35 9.33 1.87
C PRO A 62 -1.80 10.34 2.94
N TYR A 63 -2.01 9.82 4.15
CA TYR A 63 -2.23 10.59 5.36
C TYR A 63 -0.88 10.72 6.04
N ILE A 64 -0.38 11.94 6.12
CA ILE A 64 0.99 12.27 6.47
C ILE A 64 1.00 12.94 7.84
N LYS A 65 1.90 12.49 8.71
CA LYS A 65 2.17 13.11 10.02
C LYS A 65 3.07 14.32 9.82
N VAL A 66 2.52 15.52 10.00
CA VAL A 66 3.23 16.78 9.75
C VAL A 66 3.46 17.53 11.05
N VAL A 67 4.68 18.05 11.23
CA VAL A 67 4.99 18.97 12.33
C VAL A 67 4.25 20.30 12.09
N PRO A 68 3.42 20.79 13.03
CA PRO A 68 2.51 21.92 12.81
C PRO A 68 3.15 23.16 12.16
N ASP A 69 4.34 23.55 12.60
CA ASP A 69 5.01 24.76 12.10
C ASP A 69 5.72 24.58 10.73
N LYS A 70 5.64 23.38 10.14
CA LYS A 70 6.37 23.01 8.92
C LYS A 70 5.46 22.68 7.73
N ILE A 71 4.14 22.86 7.88
CA ILE A 71 3.13 22.58 6.85
C ILE A 71 3.49 23.22 5.51
N HIS A 72 3.88 24.50 5.50
CA HIS A 72 4.23 25.21 4.27
C HIS A 72 5.44 24.59 3.52
N LEU A 73 6.40 24.02 4.25
CA LEU A 73 7.57 23.35 3.66
C LEU A 73 7.19 22.00 3.07
N VAL A 74 6.35 21.24 3.76
CA VAL A 74 5.85 19.94 3.28
C VAL A 74 4.99 20.16 2.03
N HIS A 75 4.05 21.11 2.06
CA HIS A 75 3.22 21.44 0.91
C HIS A 75 4.06 21.83 -0.33
N ALA A 76 5.07 22.69 -0.17
CA ALA A 76 5.95 23.08 -1.27
C ALA A 76 6.75 21.92 -1.88
N GLN A 77 7.02 20.86 -1.11
CA GLN A 77 7.65 19.64 -1.61
C GLN A 77 6.65 18.73 -2.31
N LEU A 78 5.45 18.55 -1.75
CA LEU A 78 4.38 17.75 -2.36
C LEU A 78 4.01 18.27 -3.75
N GLN A 79 3.98 19.59 -3.95
CA GLN A 79 3.72 20.22 -5.26
C GLN A 79 4.73 19.86 -6.35
N ARG A 80 5.91 19.35 -5.99
CA ARG A 80 6.95 18.95 -6.95
C ARG A 80 6.83 17.50 -7.38
N ILE A 81 6.04 16.70 -6.67
CA ILE A 81 5.81 15.30 -6.99
C ILE A 81 4.82 15.24 -8.15
N ARG A 82 5.11 14.40 -9.13
CA ARG A 82 4.23 14.17 -10.28
C ARG A 82 2.84 13.71 -9.82
N GLY A 83 1.80 14.22 -10.47
CA GLY A 83 0.41 13.86 -10.18
C GLY A 83 -0.18 14.55 -8.96
N TYR A 84 0.52 15.46 -8.29
CA TYR A 84 -0.02 16.21 -7.16
C TYR A 84 -1.31 16.96 -7.52
N VAL A 85 -2.38 16.72 -6.74
CA VAL A 85 -3.70 17.34 -6.92
C VAL A 85 -4.05 18.25 -5.74
N GLY A 86 -3.71 17.85 -4.52
CA GLY A 86 -4.11 18.62 -3.34
C GLY A 86 -3.48 18.15 -2.04
N PHE A 87 -3.66 19.00 -1.02
CA PHE A 87 -3.18 18.78 0.33
C PHE A 87 -4.16 19.43 1.31
N VAL A 88 -4.84 18.59 2.09
CA VAL A 88 -5.94 19.01 2.96
C VAL A 88 -5.68 18.58 4.39
N GLN A 89 -6.07 19.43 5.33
CA GLN A 89 -5.95 19.16 6.75
C GLN A 89 -7.01 18.14 7.18
N ILE A 90 -6.62 17.14 7.96
CA ILE A 90 -7.54 16.11 8.50
C ILE A 90 -7.82 16.34 9.99
N GLN A 91 -6.83 16.80 10.74
CA GLN A 91 -6.95 17.18 12.15
C GLN A 91 -6.69 18.67 12.31
N GLU A 92 -7.40 19.38 13.19
CA GLU A 92 -7.15 20.81 13.43
C GLU A 92 -5.95 20.98 14.36
N GLU A 93 -5.90 20.18 15.42
CA GLU A 93 -4.85 20.18 16.45
C GLU A 93 -4.25 18.77 16.67
N PRO A 94 -3.02 18.67 17.21
CA PRO A 94 -2.44 17.39 17.57
C PRO A 94 -3.30 16.62 18.57
N GLY A 95 -3.64 15.37 18.23
CA GLY A 95 -4.43 14.48 19.10
C GLY A 95 -5.94 14.55 18.89
N ASP A 96 -6.42 15.39 17.97
CA ASP A 96 -7.84 15.41 17.61
C ASP A 96 -8.31 14.02 17.14
N PRO A 97 -9.51 13.57 17.53
CA PRO A 97 -10.05 12.32 17.02
C PRO A 97 -10.22 12.39 15.51
N PHE A 98 -9.89 11.31 14.81
CA PHE A 98 -10.15 11.18 13.38
C PHE A 98 -10.65 9.78 13.08
N ASP A 99 -11.52 9.67 12.08
CA ASP A 99 -12.03 8.37 11.64
C ASP A 99 -10.99 7.70 10.73
N GLU A 100 -10.51 6.54 11.16
CA GLU A 100 -9.61 5.74 10.33
C GLU A 100 -10.28 5.33 9.02
N PRO A 101 -9.56 5.35 7.89
CA PRO A 101 -10.12 4.91 6.64
C PRO A 101 -10.54 3.44 6.70
N GLN A 102 -11.61 3.10 5.98
CA GLN A 102 -12.18 1.75 5.98
C GLN A 102 -11.26 0.70 5.34
N ASN A 103 -10.48 1.10 4.33
CA ASN A 103 -9.59 0.23 3.57
C ASN A 103 -8.18 0.88 3.49
N PRO A 104 -7.39 0.83 4.58
CA PRO A 104 -6.07 1.41 4.60
C PRO A 104 -5.06 0.55 3.85
N THR A 105 -3.99 1.17 3.36
CA THR A 105 -2.84 0.45 2.81
C THR A 105 -1.80 0.21 3.90
N ILE A 106 -1.45 -1.05 4.11
CA ILE A 106 -0.41 -1.48 5.02
C ILE A 106 0.94 -1.42 4.28
N LEU A 107 1.84 -0.60 4.81
CA LEU A 107 3.17 -0.31 4.23
C LEU A 107 4.32 -0.98 5.00
N SER A 108 4.05 -1.50 6.20
CA SER A 108 5.01 -2.25 7.01
C SER A 108 4.38 -3.52 7.53
N PHE A 109 5.12 -4.62 7.42
CA PHE A 109 4.64 -5.95 7.77
C PHE A 109 5.15 -6.44 9.13
N ALA A 110 5.94 -5.62 9.86
CA ALA A 110 6.51 -5.96 11.17
C ALA A 110 5.46 -6.41 12.21
N ASN A 111 4.27 -5.80 12.15
CA ASN A 111 3.14 -6.08 13.04
C ASN A 111 1.90 -6.51 12.24
N PHE A 112 2.10 -7.14 11.08
CA PHE A 112 0.99 -7.61 10.28
C PHE A 112 0.28 -8.76 11.01
N GLU A 113 -0.80 -8.45 11.71
CA GLU A 113 -1.68 -9.44 12.31
C GLU A 113 -2.78 -9.82 11.31
N PRO A 114 -3.03 -11.11 11.03
CA PRO A 114 -4.14 -11.57 10.20
C PRO A 114 -5.55 -11.26 10.79
N SER A 115 -5.62 -10.65 11.98
CA SER A 115 -6.85 -10.31 12.71
C SER A 115 -7.66 -9.17 12.08
N TRP A 116 -7.22 -8.63 10.93
CA TRP A 116 -7.95 -7.62 10.17
C TRP A 116 -9.17 -8.23 9.49
N LEU A 117 -10.31 -8.20 10.16
CA LEU A 117 -11.60 -8.73 9.65
C LEU A 117 -12.19 -7.92 8.48
N ARG A 118 -11.47 -6.91 7.96
CA ARG A 118 -11.89 -6.03 6.87
C ARG A 118 -10.90 -6.07 5.72
N PRO A 119 -11.31 -5.81 4.47
CA PRO A 119 -10.37 -5.66 3.37
C PRO A 119 -9.40 -4.51 3.60
N PHE A 120 -8.16 -4.69 3.16
CA PHE A 120 -7.09 -3.70 3.21
C PHE A 120 -6.28 -3.73 1.91
N ASN A 121 -5.32 -2.82 1.74
CA ASN A 121 -4.35 -2.87 0.65
C ASN A 121 -2.95 -3.18 1.22
N VAL A 122 -2.06 -3.74 0.40
CA VAL A 122 -0.63 -3.90 0.76
C VAL A 122 0.25 -3.46 -0.40
N ILE A 123 1.45 -2.97 -0.09
CA ILE A 123 2.46 -2.66 -1.10
C ILE A 123 3.81 -3.21 -0.66
N GLY A 124 4.52 -3.89 -1.56
CA GLY A 124 5.82 -4.49 -1.25
C GLY A 124 6.55 -4.99 -2.49
N LYS A 125 7.82 -5.39 -2.31
CA LYS A 125 8.61 -5.99 -3.40
C LYS A 125 8.34 -7.49 -3.52
N VAL A 126 8.08 -7.94 -4.73
CA VAL A 126 7.78 -9.35 -5.06
C VAL A 126 9.03 -10.21 -4.92
N SER A 127 8.85 -11.43 -4.42
CA SER A 127 9.90 -12.43 -4.29
C SER A 127 9.30 -13.84 -4.18
N ASP A 128 10.11 -14.87 -4.43
CA ASP A 128 9.75 -16.28 -4.25
C ASP A 128 8.48 -16.67 -5.00
N VAL A 129 8.36 -16.23 -6.26
CA VAL A 129 7.19 -16.51 -7.10
C VAL A 129 7.15 -18.01 -7.42
N LYS A 130 6.08 -18.68 -7.01
CA LYS A 130 5.84 -20.09 -7.30
C LYS A 130 4.93 -20.23 -8.52
N GLY A 131 5.18 -21.28 -9.31
CA GLY A 131 4.31 -21.67 -10.41
C GLY A 131 2.91 -22.05 -9.91
N LEU A 132 1.96 -22.09 -10.83
CA LEU A 132 0.54 -22.31 -10.57
C LEU A 132 0.32 -23.64 -9.84
N GLN A 133 -0.49 -23.62 -8.79
CA GLN A 133 -0.86 -24.76 -7.95
C GLN A 133 -2.38 -24.92 -7.89
N LYS A 134 -2.83 -26.12 -7.55
CA LYS A 134 -4.26 -26.43 -7.36
C LYS A 134 -4.51 -27.08 -6.02
N ASP A 135 -5.53 -26.61 -5.31
CA ASP A 135 -6.05 -27.25 -4.11
C ASP A 135 -7.57 -27.41 -4.16
N VAL A 136 -8.20 -27.61 -3.01
CA VAL A 136 -9.66 -27.71 -2.87
C VAL A 136 -10.38 -26.36 -3.02
N THR A 137 -9.66 -25.25 -2.94
CA THR A 137 -10.20 -23.89 -2.96
C THR A 137 -10.03 -23.19 -4.32
N GLY A 138 -9.19 -23.73 -5.20
CA GLY A 138 -9.10 -23.37 -6.62
C GLY A 138 -7.69 -23.48 -7.18
N TRP A 139 -7.48 -22.81 -8.31
CA TRP A 139 -6.15 -22.58 -8.88
C TRP A 139 -5.56 -21.27 -8.35
N PHE A 140 -4.28 -21.29 -7.99
CA PHE A 140 -3.61 -20.11 -7.43
C PHE A 140 -2.11 -20.10 -7.68
N TRP A 141 -1.54 -18.90 -7.65
CA TRP A 141 -0.09 -18.68 -7.51
C TRP A 141 0.22 -18.22 -6.08
N THR A 142 1.46 -18.47 -5.65
CA THR A 142 1.97 -17.91 -4.39
C THR A 142 3.26 -17.14 -4.60
N PHE A 143 3.45 -16.10 -3.79
CA PHE A 143 4.67 -15.30 -3.74
C PHE A 143 4.75 -14.57 -2.40
N ASN A 144 5.88 -13.92 -2.12
CA ASN A 144 6.05 -13.08 -0.95
C ASN A 144 6.19 -11.62 -1.34
N LEU A 145 5.64 -10.73 -0.51
CA LEU A 145 5.90 -9.29 -0.57
C LEU A 145 6.78 -8.86 0.60
N PHE A 146 7.86 -8.15 0.30
CA PHE A 146 8.74 -7.55 1.28
C PHE A 146 8.45 -6.06 1.48
N ASP A 147 8.36 -5.63 2.74
CA ASP A 147 8.39 -4.21 3.07
C ASP A 147 9.82 -3.65 3.02
N ALA A 148 9.98 -2.34 3.19
CA ALA A 148 11.28 -1.67 3.18
C ALA A 148 12.20 -2.07 4.34
N GLN A 149 11.67 -2.76 5.36
CA GLN A 149 12.40 -3.22 6.54
C GLN A 149 12.80 -4.70 6.43
N GLY A 150 12.39 -5.39 5.35
CA GLY A 150 12.70 -6.79 5.11
C GLY A 150 11.73 -7.77 5.77
N HIS A 151 10.59 -7.30 6.28
CA HIS A 151 9.51 -8.19 6.71
C HIS A 151 8.73 -8.68 5.50
N ALA A 152 8.29 -9.93 5.53
CA ALA A 152 7.52 -10.54 4.45
C ALA A 152 6.06 -10.76 4.84
N VAL A 153 5.17 -10.67 3.84
CA VAL A 153 3.82 -11.23 3.90
C VAL A 153 3.62 -12.19 2.74
N HIS A 154 3.08 -13.37 3.03
CA HIS A 154 2.79 -14.38 2.02
C HIS A 154 1.51 -14.03 1.26
N VAL A 155 1.49 -14.22 -0.06
CA VAL A 155 0.38 -13.84 -0.93
C VAL A 155 -0.14 -15.04 -1.70
N TRP A 156 -1.46 -15.22 -1.65
CA TRP A 156 -2.20 -16.23 -2.40
C TRP A 156 -3.04 -15.55 -3.46
N PHE A 157 -2.67 -15.70 -4.74
CA PHE A 157 -3.39 -15.11 -5.85
C PHE A 157 -4.22 -16.14 -6.59
N TYR A 158 -5.53 -16.10 -6.37
CA TYR A 158 -6.49 -17.03 -6.95
C TYR A 158 -6.99 -16.55 -8.31
N THR A 159 -7.12 -17.49 -9.25
CA THR A 159 -7.72 -17.26 -10.55
C THR A 159 -9.06 -17.99 -10.67
N GLU A 160 -10.02 -17.35 -11.34
CA GLU A 160 -11.31 -17.96 -11.68
C GLU A 160 -11.31 -18.60 -13.08
N ASN A 161 -10.26 -18.38 -13.87
CA ASN A 161 -10.16 -18.92 -15.23
C ASN A 161 -9.50 -20.30 -15.19
N GLU A 162 -10.28 -21.36 -14.99
CA GLU A 162 -9.76 -22.73 -14.85
C GLU A 162 -9.47 -23.42 -16.19
N ASP A 163 -9.97 -22.88 -17.31
CA ASP A 163 -9.93 -23.53 -18.62
C ASP A 163 -8.52 -23.50 -19.20
N GLY A 164 -7.93 -24.68 -19.37
CA GLY A 164 -6.65 -24.87 -20.06
C GLY A 164 -5.41 -24.56 -19.21
N MET A 165 -5.56 -24.40 -17.89
CA MET A 165 -4.44 -24.18 -16.98
C MET A 165 -3.72 -25.49 -16.59
N GLU A 166 -2.39 -25.45 -16.59
CA GLU A 166 -1.52 -26.53 -16.15
C GLU A 166 -0.72 -26.16 -14.89
N GLU A 167 -0.52 -27.13 -14.00
CA GLU A 167 0.29 -26.95 -12.79
C GLU A 167 1.73 -26.58 -13.16
N GLY A 168 2.29 -25.59 -12.47
CA GLY A 168 3.62 -25.04 -12.73
C GLY A 168 3.65 -23.85 -13.69
N GLU A 169 2.52 -23.45 -14.29
CA GLU A 169 2.46 -22.23 -15.11
C GLU A 169 2.92 -20.99 -14.35
N GLU A 170 3.73 -20.14 -14.99
CA GLU A 170 4.24 -18.93 -14.38
C GLU A 170 3.13 -17.87 -14.23
N LEU A 171 3.23 -17.05 -13.17
CA LEU A 171 2.32 -15.94 -12.95
C LEU A 171 2.57 -14.85 -14.03
N PRO A 172 1.60 -14.56 -14.91
CA PRO A 172 1.86 -13.66 -16.02
C PRO A 172 2.19 -12.24 -15.56
N ASN A 173 3.22 -11.64 -16.17
CA ASN A 173 3.61 -10.24 -15.97
C ASN A 173 4.07 -9.86 -14.55
N VAL A 174 4.49 -10.84 -13.74
CA VAL A 174 5.05 -10.62 -12.39
C VAL A 174 6.43 -11.24 -12.32
N ASN A 175 7.45 -10.46 -11.95
CA ASN A 175 8.82 -10.93 -11.75
C ASN A 175 9.29 -10.66 -10.32
N GLU A 176 10.29 -11.41 -9.87
CA GLU A 176 10.97 -11.09 -8.62
C GLU A 176 11.64 -9.72 -8.68
N GLY A 177 11.53 -8.96 -7.59
CA GLY A 177 12.04 -7.59 -7.48
C GLY A 177 11.03 -6.50 -7.89
N ASP A 178 9.98 -6.86 -8.63
CA ASP A 178 8.92 -5.92 -9.00
C ASP A 178 8.25 -5.33 -7.76
N LEU A 179 7.82 -4.07 -7.83
CA LEU A 179 7.00 -3.49 -6.77
C LEU A 179 5.54 -3.79 -7.07
N ALA A 180 4.86 -4.49 -6.16
CA ALA A 180 3.46 -4.84 -6.31
C ALA A 180 2.58 -4.13 -5.29
N LEU A 181 1.42 -3.68 -5.74
CA LEU A 181 0.33 -3.19 -4.93
C LEU A 181 -0.85 -4.15 -5.05
N CYS A 182 -1.26 -4.73 -3.93
CA CYS A 182 -2.45 -5.56 -3.85
C CYS A 182 -3.57 -4.75 -3.21
N VAL A 183 -4.65 -4.53 -3.97
CA VAL A 183 -5.79 -3.71 -3.55
C VAL A 183 -6.92 -4.62 -3.09
N ASN A 184 -7.60 -4.24 -2.00
CA ASN A 184 -8.79 -4.92 -1.48
C ASN A 184 -8.56 -6.41 -1.20
N VAL A 185 -7.41 -6.72 -0.59
CA VAL A 185 -7.04 -8.07 -0.16
C VAL A 185 -7.68 -8.39 1.18
N THR A 186 -7.80 -9.68 1.48
CA THR A 186 -8.30 -10.18 2.76
C THR A 186 -7.26 -11.09 3.41
N PRO A 187 -7.28 -11.28 4.75
CA PRO A 187 -6.44 -12.31 5.36
C PRO A 187 -6.72 -13.69 4.77
N ASN A 188 -5.69 -14.51 4.61
CA ASN A 188 -5.86 -15.92 4.26
C ASN A 188 -5.88 -16.80 5.52
N LEU A 189 -6.62 -17.90 5.48
CA LEU A 189 -6.70 -18.86 6.59
C LEU A 189 -5.38 -19.61 6.79
N GLU A 190 -4.62 -19.82 5.71
CA GLU A 190 -3.33 -20.52 5.70
C GLU A 190 -2.14 -19.57 5.89
N GLU A 191 -2.34 -18.46 6.62
CA GLU A 191 -1.37 -17.37 6.81
C GLU A 191 -1.19 -16.46 5.58
N GLY A 192 -0.88 -15.19 5.84
CA GLY A 192 -0.69 -14.17 4.81
C GLY A 192 -2.00 -13.55 4.31
N ILE A 193 -2.03 -13.22 3.02
CA ILE A 193 -3.12 -12.50 2.37
C ILE A 193 -3.62 -13.21 1.12
N ARG A 194 -4.89 -12.98 0.81
CA ARG A 194 -5.57 -13.51 -0.35
C ARG A 194 -5.94 -12.39 -1.32
N ILE A 195 -5.54 -12.55 -2.57
CA ILE A 195 -6.03 -11.79 -3.72
C ILE A 195 -7.09 -12.67 -4.40
N GLY A 196 -8.35 -12.26 -4.30
CA GLY A 196 -9.48 -12.97 -4.91
C GLY A 196 -10.23 -12.12 -5.93
N LYS A 197 -11.46 -12.54 -6.28
CA LYS A 197 -12.30 -11.90 -7.32
C LYS A 197 -12.48 -10.38 -7.20
N ARG A 198 -12.50 -9.85 -5.97
CA ARG A 198 -12.73 -8.42 -5.69
C ARG A 198 -11.43 -7.67 -5.44
N SER A 199 -10.30 -8.35 -5.50
CA SER A 199 -8.97 -7.81 -5.25
C SER A 199 -8.30 -7.50 -6.59
N GLU A 200 -7.31 -6.63 -6.56
CA GLU A 200 -6.50 -6.29 -7.73
C GLU A 200 -5.02 -6.50 -7.40
N LEU A 201 -4.25 -6.98 -8.37
CA LEU A 201 -2.80 -7.00 -8.32
C LEU A 201 -2.26 -6.02 -9.37
N LEU A 202 -1.63 -4.94 -8.92
CA LEU A 202 -0.99 -3.95 -9.77
C LEU A 202 0.52 -4.08 -9.64
N ILE A 203 1.21 -4.18 -10.78
CA ILE A 203 2.67 -4.33 -10.83
C ILE A 203 3.29 -3.05 -11.38
N PHE A 204 4.19 -2.45 -10.61
CA PHE A 204 5.01 -1.33 -11.02
C PHE A 204 6.40 -1.86 -11.37
N ARG A 205 6.71 -1.86 -12.67
CA ARG A 205 8.01 -2.27 -13.19
C ARG A 205 9.02 -1.14 -12.93
N GLU A 206 10.16 -1.47 -12.33
CA GLU A 206 11.31 -0.55 -12.18
C GLU A 206 12.11 -0.42 -13.49
#